data_AF-A0A1E3NWC5-F1
#
_entry.id   AF-A0A1E3NWC5-F1
#
_cell.length_a   1.000
_cell.length_b   1.000
_cell.length_c   1.000
_cell.angle_alpha   90.00
_cell.angle_beta   90.00
_cell.angle_gamma   90.00
#
_symmetry.space_group_name_H-M   'P 1'
#
loop_
_entity.id
_entity.type
_entity.pdbx_description
1 polymer ?
#
loop_
_entity_poly.entity_id
_entity_poly.type
_entity_poly.pdbx_seq_one_letter_code
_entity_poly.pdbx_strand_id
1 'polypeptide(L)'
;MGQDSLKIGVGIIFHDLLERDLNIKVTRTDIDNFKAAPDSKFSFEYDFILTKSSFNKVLIFRNLHKLDSNSFIPSEECPICIDEFEKDSEIILLPCGHHFHFECLLTHGNFAGSYRRFLPATGHIMRQRVGGNIQCPLCRLNLLQHYLFFKENGLDPRDVVYCNNE
;
A
#
# COMPACT_ATOMS: atom_id res chain seq x y z
N MET A 1 48.86 -18.02 -9.42
CA MET A 1 47.97 -19.11 -9.87
C MET A 1 46.95 -19.37 -8.76
N GLY A 2 45.64 -19.27 -9.10
CA GLY A 2 44.46 -19.56 -8.25
C GLY A 2 44.11 -18.44 -7.24
N GLN A 3 42.98 -17.71 -7.22
CA GLN A 3 41.55 -18.01 -7.52
C GLN A 3 41.10 -19.28 -6.76
N ASP A 4 40.08 -19.35 -5.90
CA ASP A 4 38.86 -18.60 -5.55
C ASP A 4 38.55 -18.91 -4.05
N SER A 5 37.56 -18.42 -3.30
CA SER A 5 36.19 -18.05 -3.64
C SER A 5 35.51 -17.15 -2.58
N LEU A 6 34.72 -16.24 -3.13
CA LEU A 6 33.63 -15.41 -2.59
C LEU A 6 32.86 -15.94 -1.36
N LYS A 7 32.80 -15.10 -0.31
CA LYS A 7 31.68 -15.06 0.63
C LYS A 7 30.77 -13.91 0.21
N ILE A 8 29.63 -14.20 -0.42
CA ILE A 8 28.60 -13.18 -0.68
C ILE A 8 27.74 -13.08 0.58
N GLY A 9 28.12 -12.19 1.49
CA GLY A 9 27.24 -11.70 2.54
C GLY A 9 26.55 -10.44 2.02
N VAL A 10 25.25 -10.52 1.72
CA VAL A 10 24.45 -9.34 1.42
C VAL A 10 24.05 -8.72 2.76
N GLY A 11 24.98 -7.96 3.34
CA GLY A 11 24.72 -7.01 4.40
C GLY A 11 25.00 -5.62 3.86
N ILE A 12 23.95 -4.91 3.43
CA ILE A 12 24.08 -3.49 3.14
C ILE A 12 24.18 -2.79 4.50
N ILE A 13 25.43 -2.52 4.91
CA ILE A 13 25.74 -1.71 6.07
C ILE A 13 25.35 -0.27 5.72
N PHE A 14 24.22 0.19 6.24
CA PHE A 14 23.85 1.61 6.29
C PHE A 14 24.59 2.27 7.46
N HIS A 15 25.84 2.63 7.23
CA HIS A 15 26.51 3.65 8.01
C HIS A 15 27.42 4.42 7.04
N ASP A 16 27.25 5.74 6.99
CA ASP A 16 27.96 6.71 6.13
C ASP A 16 27.41 6.93 4.72
N LEU A 17 26.25 7.58 4.61
CA LEU A 17 25.96 8.50 3.50
C LEU A 17 25.10 9.68 4.02
N LEU A 18 25.77 10.65 4.65
CA LEU A 18 25.31 12.02 4.68
C LEU A 18 25.29 12.55 3.23
N GLU A 19 24.19 13.21 2.87
CA GLU A 19 24.03 14.03 1.66
C GLU A 19 24.25 13.32 0.33
N ARG A 20 23.26 12.54 -0.09
CA ARG A 20 22.95 12.45 -1.52
C ARG A 20 21.47 12.75 -1.69
N ASP A 21 21.17 13.78 -2.48
CA ASP A 21 19.88 13.95 -3.16
C ASP A 21 19.67 12.76 -4.12
N LEU A 22 19.50 11.57 -3.54
CA LEU A 22 19.03 10.42 -4.28
C LEU A 22 17.54 10.69 -4.47
N ASN A 23 17.18 10.98 -5.70
CA ASN A 23 15.82 10.92 -6.18
C ASN A 23 15.41 9.43 -6.16
N ILE A 24 15.29 8.86 -4.96
CA ILE A 24 14.98 7.44 -4.73
C ILE A 24 13.57 7.26 -5.28
N LYS A 25 13.45 6.40 -6.27
CA LYS A 25 12.18 5.97 -6.83
C LYS A 25 12.03 4.49 -6.54
N VAL A 26 10.82 4.11 -6.16
CA VAL A 26 10.46 2.70 -5.99
C VAL A 26 9.59 2.30 -7.17
N THR A 27 10.03 1.31 -7.93
CA THR A 27 9.34 0.84 -9.13
C THR A 27 8.36 -0.26 -8.81
N ARG A 28 7.50 -0.62 -9.77
CA ARG A 28 6.62 -1.79 -9.62
C ARG A 28 7.44 -3.06 -9.51
N THR A 29 8.49 -3.16 -10.31
CA THR A 29 9.42 -4.29 -10.33
C THR A 29 10.08 -4.52 -8.97
N ASP A 30 10.44 -3.46 -8.24
CA ASP A 30 11.00 -3.57 -6.88
C ASP A 30 10.01 -4.24 -5.91
N ILE A 31 8.74 -3.82 -5.97
CA ILE A 31 7.68 -4.36 -5.12
C ILE A 31 7.35 -5.82 -5.48
N ASP A 32 7.22 -6.13 -6.77
CA ASP A 32 6.85 -7.48 -7.21
C ASP A 32 7.95 -8.51 -6.90
N ASN A 33 9.22 -8.10 -6.98
CA ASN A 33 10.37 -8.94 -6.63
C ASN A 33 10.65 -9.01 -5.13
N PHE A 34 10.02 -8.14 -4.34
CA PHE A 34 10.21 -8.10 -2.90
C PHE A 34 9.63 -9.34 -2.22
N LYS A 35 10.51 -10.04 -1.50
CA LYS A 35 10.16 -11.19 -0.66
C LYS A 35 10.27 -10.76 0.80
N ALA A 36 9.14 -10.40 1.38
CA ALA A 36 9.07 -10.09 2.80
C ALA A 36 9.61 -11.25 3.65
N ALA A 37 10.31 -10.92 4.73
CA ALA A 37 10.73 -11.92 5.70
C ALA A 37 9.50 -12.63 6.28
N PRO A 38 9.50 -13.98 6.42
CA PRO A 38 8.35 -14.73 6.94
C PRO A 38 7.91 -14.31 8.35
N ASP A 39 8.80 -13.69 9.11
CA ASP A 39 8.65 -13.23 10.48
C ASP A 39 8.68 -11.69 10.61
N SER A 40 8.51 -10.97 9.50
CA SER A 40 8.47 -9.51 9.51
C SER A 40 7.47 -9.00 10.55
N LYS A 41 7.94 -8.23 11.53
CA LYS A 41 7.10 -7.65 12.59
C LYS A 41 5.95 -6.81 12.02
N PHE A 42 6.14 -6.26 10.82
CA PHE A 42 5.15 -5.44 10.11
C PHE A 42 4.08 -6.29 9.42
N SER A 43 4.37 -7.56 9.09
CA SER A 43 3.38 -8.49 8.52
C SER A 43 2.25 -8.83 9.51
N PHE A 44 2.51 -8.64 10.81
CA PHE A 44 1.51 -8.79 11.87
C PHE A 44 0.70 -7.52 12.15
N GLU A 45 0.97 -6.39 11.47
CA GLU A 45 0.06 -5.25 11.51
C GLU A 45 -1.22 -5.61 10.73
N TYR A 46 -2.24 -6.03 11.48
CA TYR A 46 -3.42 -6.72 10.98
C TYR A 46 -4.32 -5.91 10.02
N ASP A 47 -4.04 -4.63 9.79
CA ASP A 47 -4.91 -3.78 8.96
C ASP A 47 -4.15 -2.66 8.26
N PHE A 48 -3.11 -2.99 7.49
CA PHE A 48 -2.34 -2.03 6.68
C PHE A 48 -3.16 -1.32 5.60
N ILE A 49 -4.46 -1.63 5.43
CA ILE A 49 -5.37 -0.80 4.63
C ILE A 49 -5.91 0.35 5.47
N LEU A 50 -6.45 0.07 6.67
CA LEU A 50 -7.24 1.01 7.47
C LEU A 50 -6.49 1.62 8.65
N THR A 51 -5.30 1.15 8.98
CA THR A 51 -4.52 1.70 10.08
C THR A 51 -4.07 3.13 9.77
N LYS A 52 -3.86 3.93 10.83
CA LYS A 52 -3.14 5.21 10.72
C LYS A 52 -1.74 5.07 10.11
N SER A 53 -1.18 3.85 10.14
CA SER A 53 0.11 3.52 9.53
C SER A 53 0.02 3.14 8.05
N SER A 54 -1.19 3.00 7.47
CA SER A 54 -1.36 2.66 6.06
C SER A 54 -0.85 3.76 5.13
N PHE A 55 -0.49 3.35 3.92
CA PHE A 55 -0.09 4.28 2.85
C PHE A 55 -1.26 4.68 1.93
N ASN A 56 -2.44 4.12 2.17
CA ASN A 56 -3.65 4.49 1.44
C ASN A 56 -4.23 5.77 2.05
N LYS A 57 -4.82 6.63 1.22
CA LYS A 57 -5.53 7.82 1.70
C LYS A 57 -7.01 7.54 1.63
N VAL A 58 -7.72 7.62 2.76
CA VAL A 58 -9.18 7.61 2.82
C VAL A 58 -9.66 9.05 2.93
N LEU A 59 -10.58 9.45 2.05
CA LEU A 59 -11.09 10.82 1.99
C LEU A 59 -12.50 10.85 1.40
N ILE A 60 -13.15 12.00 1.51
CA ILE A 60 -14.41 12.27 0.82
C ILE A 60 -14.13 12.74 -0.61
N PHE A 61 -14.87 12.26 -1.61
CA PHE A 61 -14.64 12.52 -3.03
C PHE A 61 -14.51 14.01 -3.38
N ARG A 62 -15.35 14.89 -2.80
CA ARG A 62 -15.23 16.36 -2.98
C ARG A 62 -13.87 16.95 -2.59
N ASN A 63 -13.08 16.24 -1.79
CA ASN A 63 -11.75 16.65 -1.36
C ASN A 63 -10.63 16.05 -2.23
N LEU A 64 -10.93 15.21 -3.23
CA LEU A 64 -9.94 14.56 -4.08
C LEU A 64 -9.06 15.57 -4.83
N HIS A 65 -9.67 16.64 -5.37
CA HIS A 65 -8.95 17.72 -6.04
C HIS A 65 -7.96 18.49 -5.15
N LYS A 66 -8.02 18.31 -3.82
CA LYS A 66 -7.09 18.96 -2.87
C LYS A 66 -5.79 18.16 -2.68
N LEU A 67 -5.69 16.95 -3.23
CA LEU A 67 -4.56 16.05 -2.97
C LEU A 67 -3.33 16.31 -3.84
N ASP A 68 -3.45 16.95 -5.01
CA ASP A 68 -2.33 17.57 -5.73
C ASP A 68 -2.80 18.36 -6.96
N SER A 69 -2.11 19.48 -7.27
CA SER A 69 -2.47 20.38 -8.39
C SER A 69 -1.93 19.94 -9.76
N ASN A 70 -1.21 18.82 -9.84
CA ASN A 70 -0.40 18.47 -11.02
C ASN A 70 -0.61 17.07 -11.61
N SER A 71 -1.59 16.29 -11.16
CA SER A 71 -1.66 14.86 -11.51
C SER A 71 -3.09 14.33 -11.67
N PHE A 72 -3.36 13.81 -12.87
CA PHE A 72 -4.47 12.92 -13.26
C PHE A 72 -5.89 13.49 -13.10
N ILE A 73 -6.64 13.59 -14.21
CA ILE A 73 -8.09 13.84 -14.17
C ILE A 73 -8.70 12.61 -13.48
N PRO A 74 -9.27 12.74 -12.27
CA PRO A 74 -9.83 11.59 -11.60
C PRO A 74 -11.00 11.05 -12.44
N SER A 75 -11.05 9.73 -12.63
CA SER A 75 -12.29 9.08 -13.05
C SER A 75 -13.41 9.51 -12.09
N GLU A 76 -14.52 9.99 -12.64
CA GLU A 76 -15.71 10.34 -11.86
C GLU A 76 -16.51 9.09 -11.47
N GLU A 77 -16.10 7.92 -11.94
CA GLU A 77 -16.76 6.63 -11.66
C GLU A 77 -15.82 5.65 -10.94
N CYS A 78 -16.40 4.84 -10.05
CA CYS A 78 -15.73 3.75 -9.37
C CYS A 78 -15.66 2.51 -10.29
N PRO A 79 -14.46 2.02 -10.64
CA PRO A 79 -14.33 0.91 -11.60
C PRO A 79 -14.70 -0.46 -11.04
N ILE A 80 -15.07 -0.56 -9.75
CA ILE A 80 -15.56 -1.81 -9.15
C ILE A 80 -17.08 -1.94 -9.30
N CYS A 81 -17.84 -0.88 -8.97
CA CYS A 81 -19.30 -0.92 -9.06
C CYS A 81 -19.85 -0.29 -10.35
N ILE A 82 -19.02 0.45 -11.09
CA ILE A 82 -19.40 1.16 -12.32
C ILE A 82 -20.44 2.26 -12.03
N ASP A 83 -20.40 2.84 -10.82
CA ASP A 83 -21.23 3.98 -10.42
C ASP A 83 -20.37 5.24 -10.21
N GLU A 84 -20.98 6.40 -10.43
CA GLU A 84 -20.39 7.72 -10.17
C GLU A 84 -20.04 7.91 -8.68
N PHE A 85 -18.99 8.70 -8.42
CA PHE A 85 -18.68 9.16 -7.09
C PHE A 85 -19.57 10.33 -6.70
N GLU A 86 -20.43 10.15 -5.70
CA GLU A 86 -21.14 11.27 -5.09
C GLU A 86 -20.18 12.19 -4.34
N LYS A 87 -20.53 13.47 -4.19
CA LYS A 87 -19.68 14.48 -3.52
C LYS A 87 -19.24 14.06 -2.12
N ASP A 88 -20.12 13.38 -1.40
CA ASP A 88 -19.90 12.93 -0.03
C ASP A 88 -19.52 11.44 0.06
N SER A 89 -19.27 10.76 -1.08
CA SER A 89 -18.77 9.38 -1.10
C SER A 89 -17.41 9.28 -0.41
N GLU A 90 -17.27 8.28 0.46
CA GLU A 90 -15.97 7.88 1.00
C GLU A 90 -15.20 7.07 -0.05
N ILE A 91 -14.02 7.58 -0.40
CA ILE A 91 -13.12 6.97 -1.38
C ILE A 91 -11.80 6.59 -0.72
N ILE A 92 -11.16 5.58 -1.29
CA ILE A 92 -9.79 5.21 -0.96
C ILE A 92 -8.90 5.39 -2.18
N LEU A 93 -7.82 6.15 -2.00
CA LEU A 93 -6.75 6.33 -2.98
C LEU A 93 -5.58 5.42 -2.60
N LEU A 94 -5.23 4.51 -3.51
CA LEU A 94 -4.13 3.57 -3.35
C LEU A 94 -2.79 4.22 -3.71
N PRO A 95 -1.65 3.68 -3.23
CA PRO A 95 -0.31 4.17 -3.58
C PRO A 95 -0.02 4.19 -5.08
N CYS A 96 -0.65 3.30 -5.86
CA CYS A 96 -0.56 3.30 -7.32
C CYS A 96 -1.36 4.41 -8.01
N GLY A 97 -2.05 5.28 -7.28
CA GLY A 97 -2.83 6.40 -7.79
C GLY A 97 -4.27 6.06 -8.19
N HIS A 98 -4.69 4.79 -8.11
CA HIS A 98 -6.06 4.38 -8.40
C HIS A 98 -6.97 4.60 -7.20
N HIS A 99 -8.19 5.11 -7.44
CA HIS A 99 -9.20 5.34 -6.41
C HIS A 99 -10.48 4.54 -6.65
N PHE A 100 -11.15 4.20 -5.56
CA PHE A 100 -12.39 3.41 -5.53
C PHE A 100 -13.29 3.88 -4.39
N HIS A 101 -14.57 3.55 -4.43
CA HIS A 101 -15.41 3.62 -3.23
C HIS A 101 -14.77 2.76 -2.15
N PHE A 102 -14.66 3.31 -0.94
CA PHE A 102 -14.02 2.63 0.18
C PHE A 102 -14.64 1.25 0.43
N GLU A 103 -15.98 1.19 0.48
CA GLU A 103 -16.72 -0.07 0.65
C GLU A 103 -16.54 -1.05 -0.52
N CYS A 104 -16.44 -0.54 -1.76
CA CYS A 104 -16.24 -1.38 -2.93
C CYS A 104 -14.89 -2.08 -2.89
N LEU A 105 -13.81 -1.39 -2.52
CA LEU A 105 -12.50 -2.02 -2.40
C LEU A 105 -12.49 -3.06 -1.27
N LEU A 106 -13.11 -2.74 -0.13
CA LEU A 106 -13.22 -3.68 0.99
C LEU A 106 -14.01 -4.94 0.59
N THR A 107 -15.12 -4.77 -0.12
CA THR A 107 -15.94 -5.90 -0.58
C THR A 107 -15.20 -6.73 -1.63
N HIS A 108 -14.58 -6.07 -2.60
CA HIS A 108 -13.83 -6.73 -3.68
C HIS A 108 -12.66 -7.58 -3.16
N GLY A 109 -11.95 -7.07 -2.17
CA GLY A 109 -10.84 -7.77 -1.55
C GLY A 109 -11.24 -8.80 -0.49
N ASN A 110 -12.54 -9.09 -0.34
CA ASN A 110 -13.12 -9.98 0.68
C ASN A 110 -12.88 -9.53 2.14
N PHE A 111 -12.76 -8.22 2.39
CA PHE A 111 -12.64 -7.60 3.73
C PHE A 111 -13.97 -7.41 4.45
N ALA A 112 -15.10 -7.64 3.77
CA ALA A 112 -16.44 -7.38 4.28
C ALA A 112 -16.75 -8.09 5.63
N GLY A 113 -16.07 -9.21 5.92
CA GLY A 113 -16.19 -9.94 7.20
C GLY A 113 -15.49 -9.27 8.39
N SER A 114 -14.53 -8.37 8.15
CA SER A 114 -13.74 -7.70 9.20
C SER A 114 -14.30 -6.33 9.57
N TYR A 115 -14.88 -5.59 8.62
CA TYR A 115 -15.41 -4.24 8.85
C TYR A 115 -16.72 -4.24 9.67
N ARG A 116 -17.64 -5.20 9.42
CA ARG A 116 -18.88 -5.34 10.22
C ARG A 116 -18.66 -5.67 11.70
N ARG A 117 -17.44 -6.07 12.12
CA ARG A 117 -17.09 -6.36 13.52
C ARG A 117 -16.53 -5.17 14.29
N PHE A 118 -16.32 -4.03 13.63
CA PHE A 118 -15.99 -2.76 14.30
C PHE A 118 -17.24 -2.00 14.79
N LEU A 119 -18.45 -2.48 14.53
CA LEU A 119 -19.65 -2.03 15.23
C LEU A 119 -19.76 -2.77 16.58
N PRO A 120 -19.81 -2.05 17.72
CA PRO A 120 -19.73 -2.66 19.04
C PRO A 120 -21.08 -3.27 19.43
N ALA A 121 -21.18 -4.60 19.40
CA ALA A 121 -22.28 -5.30 20.06
C ALA A 121 -21.85 -6.52 20.88
N THR A 122 -20.75 -7.19 20.53
CA THR A 122 -20.27 -8.34 21.29
C THR A 122 -18.73 -8.35 21.33
N GLY A 123 -18.18 -8.09 22.52
CA GLY A 123 -16.75 -7.92 22.80
C GLY A 123 -15.88 -9.19 22.68
N HIS A 124 -16.00 -9.91 21.58
CA HIS A 124 -15.11 -11.01 21.24
C HIS A 124 -14.43 -10.73 19.89
N ILE A 125 -13.22 -10.16 19.95
CA ILE A 125 -12.34 -9.96 18.80
C ILE A 125 -11.78 -11.32 18.39
N MET A 126 -12.48 -12.05 17.52
CA MET A 126 -11.89 -13.21 16.86
C MET A 126 -10.82 -12.73 15.88
N ARG A 127 -9.58 -13.11 16.17
CA ARG A 127 -8.35 -12.90 15.39
C ARG A 127 -8.42 -13.62 14.04
N GLN A 128 -9.25 -13.17 13.11
CA GLN A 128 -9.15 -13.62 11.73
C GLN A 128 -8.01 -12.87 11.07
N ARG A 129 -7.05 -13.64 10.54
CA ARG A 129 -6.01 -13.14 9.64
C ARG A 129 -6.70 -12.38 8.53
N VAL A 130 -6.60 -11.06 8.52
CA VAL A 130 -6.84 -10.23 7.34
C VAL A 130 -5.63 -10.45 6.42
N GLY A 131 -5.44 -11.71 6.01
CA GLY A 131 -4.31 -12.20 5.23
C GLY A 131 -4.71 -12.37 3.78
N GLY A 132 -5.49 -11.43 3.25
CA GLY A 132 -5.78 -11.35 1.83
C GLY A 132 -4.60 -10.70 1.12
N ASN A 133 -4.17 -11.29 0.02
CA ASN A 133 -3.28 -10.65 -0.95
C ASN A 133 -4.04 -9.50 -1.60
N ILE A 134 -4.09 -8.34 -0.93
CA ILE A 134 -4.84 -7.19 -1.43
C ILE A 134 -4.12 -6.64 -2.62
N GLN A 135 -4.80 -6.70 -3.76
CA GLN A 135 -4.30 -6.18 -5.00
C GLN A 135 -5.17 -5.02 -5.44
N CYS A 136 -4.55 -3.99 -6.01
CA CYS A 136 -5.29 -2.98 -6.76
C CYS A 136 -6.08 -3.67 -7.90
N PRO A 137 -7.41 -3.50 -8.00
CA PRO A 137 -8.21 -4.12 -9.07
C PRO A 137 -7.78 -3.74 -10.49
N LEU A 138 -7.15 -2.56 -10.65
CA LEU A 138 -6.76 -2.03 -11.96
C LEU A 138 -5.35 -2.45 -12.39
N CYS A 139 -4.34 -2.30 -11.51
CA CYS A 139 -2.94 -2.61 -11.86
C CYS A 139 -2.36 -3.82 -11.13
N ARG A 140 -3.14 -4.50 -10.28
CA ARG A 140 -2.75 -5.65 -9.47
C ARG A 140 -1.61 -5.40 -8.48
N LEU A 141 -1.29 -4.15 -8.15
CA LEU A 141 -0.28 -3.85 -7.12
C LEU A 141 -0.66 -4.53 -5.82
N ASN A 142 0.23 -5.39 -5.31
CA ASN A 142 0.08 -6.01 -4.00
C ASN A 142 0.36 -4.97 -2.90
N LEU A 143 -0.70 -4.51 -2.25
CA LEU A 143 -0.62 -3.46 -1.22
C LEU A 143 0.14 -3.92 0.02
N LEU A 144 0.11 -5.21 0.35
CA LEU A 144 0.89 -5.76 1.47
C LEU A 144 2.38 -5.72 1.14
N GLN A 145 2.77 -6.22 -0.03
CA GLN A 145 4.18 -6.17 -0.45
C GLN A 145 4.68 -4.73 -0.56
N HIS A 146 3.88 -3.83 -1.12
CA HIS A 146 4.20 -2.40 -1.15
C HIS A 146 4.40 -1.86 0.27
N TYR A 147 3.48 -2.12 1.19
CA TYR A 147 3.58 -1.69 2.57
C TYR A 147 4.87 -2.20 3.25
N LEU A 148 5.11 -3.51 3.15
CA LEU A 148 6.25 -4.16 3.77
C LEU A 148 7.57 -3.70 3.17
N PHE A 149 7.65 -3.52 1.85
CA PHE A 149 8.86 -3.03 1.19
C PHE A 149 9.28 -1.68 1.77
N PHE A 150 8.36 -0.72 1.83
CA PHE A 150 8.66 0.61 2.38
C PHE A 150 9.03 0.53 3.86
N LYS A 151 8.28 -0.22 4.68
CA LYS A 151 8.57 -0.32 6.12
C LYS A 151 9.88 -1.04 6.44
N GLU A 152 10.19 -2.12 5.74
CA GLU A 152 11.42 -2.89 5.96
C GLU A 152 12.66 -2.16 5.46
N ASN A 153 12.53 -1.31 4.44
CA ASN A 153 13.62 -0.45 3.95
C ASN A 153 13.65 0.93 4.62
N GLY A 154 12.79 1.21 5.60
CA GLY A 154 12.75 2.49 6.30
C GLY A 154 12.38 3.69 5.41
N LEU A 155 11.62 3.45 4.34
CA LEU A 155 11.16 4.47 3.39
C LEU A 155 9.80 5.05 3.81
N ASP A 156 9.59 6.33 3.57
CA ASP A 156 8.29 7.00 3.70
C ASP A 156 7.78 7.40 2.30
N PRO A 157 6.53 7.04 1.92
CA PRO A 157 5.93 7.44 0.65
C PRO A 157 5.74 8.96 0.48
N ARG A 158 5.98 9.78 1.51
CA ARG A 158 6.04 11.24 1.39
C ARG A 158 7.37 11.73 0.82
N ASP A 159 8.44 10.98 1.06
CA ASP A 159 9.80 11.34 0.68
C ASP A 159 10.25 10.60 -0.58
N VAL A 160 9.61 9.47 -0.88
CA VAL A 160 9.98 8.55 -1.96
C VAL A 160 8.78 8.28 -2.87
N VAL A 161 8.95 8.60 -4.16
CA VAL A 161 7.89 8.41 -5.17
C VAL A 161 7.82 6.95 -5.58
N TYR A 162 6.60 6.39 -5.54
CA TYR A 162 6.29 5.09 -6.14
C TYR A 162 5.88 5.26 -7.61
N CYS A 163 6.55 4.54 -8.51
CA CYS A 163 6.32 4.56 -9.95
C CYS A 163 5.68 3.24 -10.41
N ASN A 164 4.39 3.26 -10.71
CA ASN A 164 3.64 2.07 -11.11
C ASN A 164 3.84 1.64 -12.58
N ASN A 165 4.52 2.44 -13.39
CA ASN A 165 4.64 2.26 -14.85
C ASN A 165 5.99 1.66 -15.29
N GLU A 166 6.87 1.32 -14.35
CA GLU A 166 8.24 0.81 -14.58
C GLU A 166 8.45 -0.59 -13.99
#